data_AF-A0ABD5NDH3-F1
#
_entry.id   AF-A0ABD5NDH3-F1
#
_cell.length_a   1.000
_cell.length_b   1.000
_cell.length_c   1.000
_cell.angle_alpha   90.00
_cell.angle_beta   90.00
_cell.angle_gamma   90.00
#
_symmetry.space_group_name_H-M   'P 1'
#
loop_
_entity.id
_entity.type
_entity.pdbx_description
1 polymer ?
#
loop_
_entity_poly.entity_id
_entity_poly.type
_entity_poly.pdbx_seq_one_letter_code
_entity_poly.pdbx_strand_id
1 'polypeptide(L)'
;MKLAMIGFGQAGGKILDKFLEYDERHDSGIVRAAVAVNTAKADLMGLDHVPQENRVLIGQSRVKGHGVGADNELGAEIAEEDIDEVQGAIDSIPVHEVDAFLVISGLGGGTGSGGSPVIAKHLKRIYTEPVYGLGVLPGSDEGGIYTLNAARSFQTFVREVDNLLVFDNDAWRKSGESVQGGYDEINEEIVTRFGILFGAGEVEQGGDVAESVVDSSEIINTLAGGGVSTVGYASETVDNDTSGGSGLLSRFTGGDEQMEDSASTTNRITSLVRKAALGRLTLPCEIEGTERALLVTAGPAKYLNRKGIERGRKWLEEQTGSMEVRGGDYPVPNSQQVASVVLLSGVNNVPRIKELQEVAIEAQDNIDDIRDESEENLQDLVEDDEDELEPLF
;
A
#
# COMPACT_ATOMS: atom_id res chain seq x y z
N MET A 1 6.10 8.19 10.63
CA MET A 1 6.57 6.81 10.51
C MET A 1 7.64 6.73 9.45
N LYS A 2 8.88 6.45 9.88
CA LYS A 2 10.03 6.29 8.99
C LYS A 2 10.03 4.89 8.41
N LEU A 3 10.10 4.78 7.09
CA LEU A 3 10.00 3.51 6.38
C LEU A 3 11.26 3.22 5.57
N ALA A 4 11.70 1.97 5.62
CA ALA A 4 12.53 1.38 4.58
C ALA A 4 11.61 0.77 3.52
N MET A 5 11.53 1.40 2.34
CA MET A 5 10.64 0.96 1.28
C MET A 5 11.38 0.13 0.22
N ILE A 6 10.81 -1.02 -0.14
CA ILE A 6 11.33 -1.90 -1.18
C ILE A 6 10.28 -2.02 -2.28
N GLY A 7 10.55 -1.43 -3.45
CA GLY A 7 9.70 -1.55 -4.63
C GLY A 7 10.11 -2.80 -5.44
N PHE A 8 9.23 -3.80 -5.53
CA PHE A 8 9.51 -5.05 -6.24
C PHE A 8 8.74 -5.14 -7.57
N GLY A 9 9.48 -5.40 -8.65
CA GLY A 9 8.95 -5.38 -10.02
C GLY A 9 8.63 -3.97 -10.52
N GLN A 10 8.05 -3.88 -11.73
CA GLN A 10 7.82 -2.59 -12.39
C GLN A 10 6.84 -1.69 -11.63
N ALA A 11 5.68 -2.22 -11.23
CA ALA A 11 4.67 -1.46 -10.50
C ALA A 11 5.18 -1.01 -9.12
N GLY A 12 5.81 -1.93 -8.38
CA GLY A 12 6.42 -1.61 -7.07
C GLY A 12 7.50 -0.54 -7.18
N GLY A 13 8.37 -0.63 -8.20
CA GLY A 13 9.39 0.38 -8.48
C GLY A 13 8.79 1.75 -8.80
N LYS A 14 7.79 1.83 -9.67
CA LYS A 14 7.12 3.11 -10.03
C LYS A 14 6.42 3.75 -8.83
N ILE A 15 5.75 2.96 -7.99
CA ILE A 15 5.09 3.48 -6.78
C ILE A 15 6.12 3.97 -5.77
N LEU A 16 7.23 3.26 -5.57
CA LEU A 16 8.34 3.71 -4.73
C LEU A 16 8.94 5.03 -5.23
N ASP A 17 9.15 5.14 -6.55
CA ASP A 17 9.68 6.35 -7.19
C ASP A 17 8.75 7.54 -6.94
N LYS A 18 7.44 7.30 -7.01
CA LYS A 18 6.40 8.28 -6.71
C LYS A 18 6.34 8.66 -5.23
N PHE A 19 6.59 7.72 -4.32
CA PHE A 19 6.74 8.01 -2.89
C PHE A 19 7.91 8.94 -2.61
N LEU A 20 9.06 8.73 -3.26
CA LEU A 20 10.22 9.62 -3.13
C LEU A 20 9.90 11.04 -3.64
N GLU A 21 9.23 11.16 -4.79
CA GLU A 21 8.76 12.45 -5.31
C GLU A 21 7.83 13.15 -4.30
N TYR A 22 6.87 12.40 -3.73
CA TYR A 22 5.95 12.94 -2.73
C TYR A 22 6.66 13.38 -1.46
N ASP A 23 7.61 12.57 -0.97
CA ASP A 23 8.35 12.83 0.26
C ASP A 23 9.20 14.09 0.14
N GLU A 24 9.85 14.28 -1.01
CA GLU A 24 10.59 15.50 -1.34
C GLU A 24 9.66 16.71 -1.47
N ARG A 25 8.51 16.57 -2.15
CA ARG A 25 7.55 17.66 -2.38
C ARG A 25 6.93 18.18 -1.08
N HIS A 26 6.71 17.29 -0.12
CA HIS A 26 6.01 17.61 1.13
C HIS A 26 6.93 17.72 2.35
N ASP A 27 8.22 17.46 2.20
CA ASP A 27 9.21 17.40 3.29
C ASP A 27 8.71 16.50 4.44
N SER A 28 8.13 15.34 4.09
CA SER A 28 7.43 14.49 5.06
C SER A 28 8.34 13.53 5.84
N GLY A 29 9.57 13.32 5.39
CA GLY A 29 10.57 12.47 6.05
C GLY A 29 10.18 11.00 6.20
N ILE A 30 9.24 10.51 5.39
CA ILE A 30 8.66 9.16 5.49
C ILE A 30 9.63 8.14 4.92
N VAL A 31 10.31 8.45 3.81
CA VAL A 31 11.14 7.47 3.09
C VAL A 31 12.58 7.55 3.57
N ARG A 32 12.89 6.82 4.64
CA ARG A 32 14.24 6.82 5.21
C ARG A 32 15.25 6.07 4.35
N ALA A 33 14.77 5.05 3.63
CA ALA A 33 15.50 4.34 2.60
C ALA A 33 14.57 3.78 1.53
N ALA A 34 15.11 3.66 0.32
CA ALA A 34 14.38 3.20 -0.86
C ALA A 34 15.27 2.26 -1.68
N VAL A 35 14.78 1.05 -1.97
CA VAL A 35 15.44 0.07 -2.84
C VAL A 35 14.43 -0.41 -3.88
N ALA A 36 14.81 -0.37 -5.17
CA ALA A 36 14.00 -0.92 -6.24
C ALA A 36 14.63 -2.21 -6.77
N VAL A 37 13.86 -3.29 -6.80
CA VAL A 37 14.31 -4.63 -7.23
C VAL A 37 13.50 -5.06 -8.44
N ASN A 38 14.17 -5.45 -9.53
CA ASN A 38 13.47 -5.98 -10.70
C ASN A 38 14.37 -6.94 -11.49
N THR A 39 13.78 -7.74 -12.37
CA THR A 39 14.46 -8.61 -13.34
C THR A 39 14.53 -7.99 -14.75
N ALA A 40 13.84 -6.87 -14.96
CA ALA A 40 13.87 -6.08 -16.19
C ALA A 40 14.74 -4.83 -16.01
N LYS A 41 15.86 -4.78 -16.73
CA LYS A 41 16.84 -3.67 -16.64
C LYS A 41 16.25 -2.34 -17.12
N ALA A 42 15.45 -2.38 -18.19
CA ALA A 42 14.85 -1.18 -18.76
C ALA A 42 13.92 -0.46 -17.77
N ASP A 43 13.17 -1.22 -16.97
CA ASP A 43 12.28 -0.68 -15.94
C ASP A 43 13.07 0.06 -14.85
N LEU A 44 14.16 -0.54 -14.35
CA LEU A 44 15.02 0.11 -13.35
C LEU A 44 15.65 1.39 -13.91
N MET A 45 16.08 1.38 -15.18
CA MET A 45 16.63 2.57 -15.82
C MET A 45 15.59 3.70 -16.00
N GLY A 46 14.30 3.35 -16.06
CA GLY A 46 13.20 4.29 -16.21
C GLY A 46 12.70 4.94 -14.92
N LEU A 47 13.28 4.62 -13.76
CA LEU A 47 12.98 5.31 -12.50
C LEU A 47 13.70 6.65 -12.44
N ASP A 48 13.03 7.69 -11.94
CA ASP A 48 13.53 9.07 -11.92
C ASP A 48 14.15 9.45 -10.58
N HIS A 49 13.57 9.00 -9.46
CA HIS A 49 13.91 9.44 -8.10
C HIS A 49 14.71 8.41 -7.28
N VAL A 50 14.51 7.10 -7.51
CA VAL A 50 15.30 6.05 -6.81
C VAL A 50 16.78 6.16 -7.20
N PRO A 51 17.75 6.28 -6.26
CA PRO A 51 19.17 6.35 -6.59
C PRO A 51 19.67 5.12 -7.36
N GLN A 52 20.63 5.28 -8.29
CA GLN A 52 21.08 4.17 -9.15
C GLN A 52 21.71 3.03 -8.36
N GLU A 53 22.44 3.35 -7.29
CA GLU A 53 23.03 2.42 -6.35
C GLU A 53 22.00 1.56 -5.60
N ASN A 54 20.76 2.04 -5.52
CA ASN A 54 19.66 1.35 -4.85
C ASN A 54 18.73 0.62 -5.83
N ARG A 55 19.11 0.54 -7.12
CA ARG A 55 18.39 -0.20 -8.16
C ARG A 55 19.04 -1.56 -8.37
N VAL A 56 18.45 -2.59 -7.77
CA VAL A 56 18.97 -3.96 -7.79
C VAL A 56 18.35 -4.73 -8.95
N LEU A 57 19.20 -5.12 -9.91
CA LEU A 57 18.82 -6.05 -10.97
C LEU A 57 19.09 -7.47 -10.48
N ILE A 58 18.07 -8.34 -10.50
CA ILE A 58 18.20 -9.77 -10.19
C ILE A 58 17.85 -10.63 -11.41
N GLY A 59 18.15 -11.93 -11.38
CA GLY A 59 17.82 -12.90 -12.43
C GLY A 59 18.68 -12.79 -13.69
N GLN A 60 19.85 -12.16 -13.62
CA GLN A 60 20.76 -11.98 -14.77
C GLN A 60 21.19 -13.35 -15.35
N SER A 61 21.32 -14.36 -14.49
CA SER A 61 21.64 -15.74 -14.87
C SER A 61 20.52 -16.37 -15.70
N ARG A 62 19.25 -16.13 -15.34
CA ARG A 62 18.03 -16.73 -15.91
C ARG A 62 17.45 -15.97 -17.10
N VAL A 63 17.22 -14.65 -16.97
CA VAL A 63 16.46 -13.83 -17.95
C VAL A 63 17.26 -12.70 -18.61
N LYS A 64 18.55 -12.56 -18.28
CA LYS A 64 19.48 -11.59 -18.91
C LYS A 64 18.99 -10.14 -18.87
N GLY A 65 18.19 -9.77 -17.87
CA GLY A 65 17.68 -8.41 -17.69
C GLY A 65 16.43 -8.06 -18.52
N HIS A 66 15.71 -9.04 -19.07
CA HIS A 66 14.50 -8.80 -19.89
C HIS A 66 13.18 -8.95 -19.11
N GLY A 67 13.24 -9.31 -17.83
CA GLY A 67 12.06 -9.64 -17.03
C GLY A 67 11.62 -11.10 -17.16
N VAL A 68 10.74 -11.53 -16.26
CA VAL A 68 10.11 -12.87 -16.27
C VAL A 68 8.73 -12.85 -16.93
N GLY A 69 8.28 -11.70 -17.44
CA GLY A 69 6.92 -11.51 -17.92
C GLY A 69 5.90 -11.72 -16.79
N ALA A 70 4.88 -12.53 -17.04
CA ALA A 70 3.85 -12.91 -16.07
C ALA A 70 4.11 -14.28 -15.42
N ASP A 71 5.33 -14.81 -15.49
CA ASP A 71 5.71 -16.04 -14.80
C ASP A 71 6.09 -15.71 -13.35
N ASN A 72 5.16 -15.93 -12.41
CA ASN A 72 5.36 -15.61 -11.00
C ASN A 72 6.14 -16.70 -10.24
N GLU A 73 6.12 -17.94 -10.71
CA GLU A 73 6.93 -19.04 -10.16
C GLU A 73 8.40 -18.79 -10.44
N LEU A 74 8.76 -18.46 -11.69
CA LEU A 74 10.11 -18.05 -12.05
C LEU A 74 10.55 -16.77 -11.31
N GLY A 75 9.62 -15.84 -11.09
CA GLY A 75 9.86 -14.64 -10.30
C GLY A 75 10.25 -14.95 -8.84
N ALA A 76 9.59 -15.93 -8.23
CA ALA A 76 9.90 -16.39 -6.88
C ALA A 76 11.25 -17.13 -6.84
N GLU A 77 11.51 -18.05 -7.77
CA GLU A 77 12.79 -18.77 -7.86
C GLU A 77 13.98 -17.81 -7.94
N ILE A 78 13.90 -16.81 -8.84
CA ILE A 78 14.97 -15.81 -9.00
C ILE A 78 15.15 -14.99 -7.72
N ALA A 79 14.06 -14.60 -7.05
CA ALA A 79 14.15 -13.86 -5.80
C ALA A 79 14.78 -14.67 -4.67
N GLU A 80 14.59 -15.99 -4.65
CA GLU A 80 15.25 -16.90 -3.71
C GLU A 80 16.73 -17.11 -4.05
N GLU A 81 17.06 -17.33 -5.32
CA GLU A 81 18.43 -17.54 -5.82
C GLU A 81 19.32 -16.31 -5.58
N ASP A 82 18.80 -15.11 -5.88
CA ASP A 82 19.55 -13.85 -5.84
C ASP A 82 19.22 -13.00 -4.59
N ILE A 83 18.69 -13.62 -3.52
CA ILE A 83 18.28 -12.92 -2.30
C ILE A 83 19.44 -12.13 -1.66
N ASP A 84 20.66 -12.66 -1.76
CA ASP A 84 21.87 -12.03 -1.23
C ASP A 84 22.21 -10.71 -1.95
N GLU A 85 21.87 -10.57 -3.24
CA GLU A 85 22.05 -9.31 -3.98
C GLU A 85 21.10 -8.22 -3.43
N VAL A 86 19.85 -8.60 -3.14
CA VAL A 86 18.86 -7.70 -2.56
C VAL A 86 19.25 -7.33 -1.12
N GLN A 87 19.67 -8.32 -0.32
CA GLN A 87 20.13 -8.10 1.05
C GLN A 87 21.35 -7.18 1.09
N GLY A 88 22.30 -7.30 0.17
CA GLY A 88 23.47 -6.41 0.10
C GLY A 88 23.10 -4.93 -0.11
N ALA A 89 22.03 -4.64 -0.85
CA ALA A 89 21.50 -3.28 -0.97
C ALA A 89 20.81 -2.82 0.33
N ILE A 90 20.08 -3.72 0.99
CA ILE A 90 19.40 -3.46 2.27
C ILE A 90 20.41 -3.23 3.41
N ASP A 91 21.56 -3.88 3.40
CA ASP A 91 22.62 -3.71 4.42
C ASP A 91 23.18 -2.28 4.46
N SER A 92 23.01 -1.52 3.38
CA SER A 92 23.41 -0.10 3.30
C SER A 92 22.38 0.84 3.95
N ILE A 93 21.22 0.33 4.35
CA ILE A 93 20.13 1.08 4.99
C ILE A 93 20.42 1.23 6.48
N PRO A 94 20.26 2.43 7.07
CA PRO A 94 20.32 2.61 8.52
C PRO A 94 19.04 2.08 9.17
N VAL A 95 18.93 0.74 9.29
CA VAL A 95 17.70 0.07 9.78
C VAL A 95 17.31 0.53 11.19
N HIS A 96 18.27 0.87 12.04
CA HIS A 96 18.02 1.41 13.38
C HIS A 96 17.30 2.78 13.40
N GLU A 97 17.12 3.42 12.25
CA GLU A 97 16.38 4.68 12.09
C GLU A 97 15.01 4.49 11.43
N VAL A 98 14.60 3.26 11.12
CA VAL A 98 13.28 2.96 10.53
C VAL A 98 12.33 2.36 11.56
N ASP A 99 11.06 2.71 11.44
CA ASP A 99 9.98 2.16 12.26
C ASP A 99 9.44 0.83 11.69
N ALA A 100 9.51 0.65 10.37
CA ALA A 100 9.08 -0.56 9.67
C ALA A 100 9.68 -0.66 8.25
N PHE A 101 9.60 -1.87 7.69
CA PHE A 101 9.78 -2.12 6.26
C PHE A 101 8.43 -2.08 5.53
N LEU A 102 8.43 -1.55 4.30
CA LEU A 102 7.28 -1.59 3.41
C LEU A 102 7.68 -2.19 2.06
N VAL A 103 7.22 -3.40 1.77
CA VAL A 103 7.43 -4.09 0.50
C VAL A 103 6.27 -3.77 -0.45
N ILE A 104 6.54 -3.04 -1.53
CA ILE A 104 5.55 -2.54 -2.47
C ILE A 104 5.60 -3.39 -3.75
N SER A 105 4.47 -3.94 -4.19
CA SER A 105 4.46 -4.84 -5.35
C SER A 105 3.11 -4.87 -6.07
N GLY A 106 3.16 -5.04 -7.39
CA GLY A 106 2.01 -5.42 -8.19
C GLY A 106 1.82 -6.94 -8.17
N LEU A 107 0.66 -7.41 -7.72
CA LEU A 107 0.43 -8.83 -7.45
C LEU A 107 0.12 -9.64 -8.71
N GLY A 108 -0.30 -8.99 -9.80
CA GLY A 108 -0.62 -9.67 -11.06
C GLY A 108 0.57 -9.97 -11.98
N GLY A 109 1.73 -9.34 -11.77
CA GLY A 109 2.91 -9.54 -12.63
C GLY A 109 3.63 -10.88 -12.39
N GLY A 110 4.85 -11.03 -12.89
CA GLY A 110 5.72 -12.16 -12.55
C GLY A 110 6.72 -11.80 -11.44
N THR A 111 7.62 -10.84 -11.69
CA THR A 111 8.69 -10.46 -10.75
C THR A 111 8.18 -10.01 -9.39
N GLY A 112 7.27 -9.02 -9.38
CA GLY A 112 6.67 -8.50 -8.16
C GLY A 112 5.85 -9.55 -7.43
N SER A 113 4.98 -10.23 -8.16
CA SER A 113 4.07 -11.27 -7.65
C SER A 113 4.80 -12.40 -6.95
N GLY A 114 5.86 -12.93 -7.57
CA GLY A 114 6.66 -14.04 -7.03
C GLY A 114 7.69 -13.61 -5.98
N GLY A 115 8.36 -12.47 -6.20
CA GLY A 115 9.48 -12.07 -5.35
C GLY A 115 9.10 -11.29 -4.09
N SER A 116 7.98 -10.57 -4.07
CA SER A 116 7.60 -9.77 -2.89
C SER A 116 7.30 -10.61 -1.63
N PRO A 117 6.66 -11.78 -1.71
CA PRO A 117 6.49 -12.66 -0.55
C PRO A 117 7.83 -13.25 -0.07
N VAL A 118 8.72 -13.58 -1.00
CA VAL A 118 10.06 -14.13 -0.70
C VAL A 118 10.88 -13.12 0.12
N ILE A 119 10.97 -11.87 -0.34
CA ILE A 119 11.71 -10.84 0.38
C ILE A 119 11.05 -10.49 1.71
N ALA A 120 9.72 -10.44 1.80
CA ALA A 120 9.03 -10.18 3.06
C ALA A 120 9.36 -11.23 4.13
N LYS A 121 9.30 -12.51 3.74
CA LYS A 121 9.71 -13.63 4.58
C LYS A 121 11.17 -13.55 5.02
N HIS A 122 12.05 -13.14 4.11
CA HIS A 122 13.48 -12.96 4.40
C HIS A 122 13.69 -11.84 5.43
N LEU A 123 13.08 -10.67 5.22
CA LEU A 123 13.15 -9.52 6.12
C LEU A 123 12.68 -9.89 7.54
N LYS A 124 11.53 -10.57 7.67
CA LYS A 124 10.99 -11.00 8.98
C LYS A 124 11.87 -12.01 9.72
N ARG A 125 12.77 -12.70 9.03
CA ARG A 125 13.73 -13.62 9.67
C ARG A 125 14.94 -12.91 10.25
N ILE A 126 15.31 -11.77 9.69
CA ILE A 126 16.56 -11.07 9.99
C ILE A 126 16.32 -9.86 10.90
N TYR A 127 15.22 -9.15 10.67
CA TYR A 127 14.90 -7.90 11.34
C TYR A 127 13.76 -8.06 12.35
N THR A 128 13.73 -7.17 13.34
CA THR A 128 12.71 -7.17 14.40
C THR A 128 11.58 -6.17 14.14
N GLU A 129 11.87 -5.16 13.32
CA GLU A 129 10.94 -4.15 12.88
C GLU A 129 9.81 -4.79 12.05
N PRO A 130 8.56 -4.30 12.16
CA PRO A 130 7.46 -4.82 11.37
C PRO A 130 7.74 -4.77 9.86
N VAL A 131 7.29 -5.78 9.13
CA VAL A 131 7.38 -5.85 7.67
C VAL A 131 5.97 -5.81 7.10
N TYR A 132 5.60 -4.71 6.47
CA TYR A 132 4.31 -4.54 5.82
C TYR A 132 4.40 -4.78 4.31
N GLY A 133 3.31 -5.23 3.72
CA GLY A 133 3.14 -5.27 2.27
C GLY A 133 2.22 -4.14 1.80
N LEU A 134 2.53 -3.53 0.66
CA LEU A 134 1.58 -2.77 -0.16
C LEU A 134 1.36 -3.53 -1.46
N GLY A 135 0.27 -4.30 -1.51
CA GLY A 135 -0.09 -5.14 -2.64
C GLY A 135 -1.09 -4.44 -3.56
N VAL A 136 -0.73 -4.30 -4.84
CA VAL A 136 -1.60 -3.73 -5.87
C VAL A 136 -2.24 -4.84 -6.69
N LEU A 137 -3.57 -4.95 -6.64
CA LEU A 137 -4.35 -5.91 -7.43
C LEU A 137 -4.52 -5.41 -8.87
N PRO A 138 -4.53 -6.33 -9.86
CA PRO A 138 -4.73 -5.98 -11.25
C PRO A 138 -6.18 -5.57 -11.53
N GLY A 139 -6.38 -4.80 -12.60
CA GLY A 139 -7.71 -4.56 -13.17
C GLY A 139 -8.33 -5.83 -13.76
N SER A 140 -9.65 -5.93 -13.73
CA SER A 140 -10.41 -7.09 -14.26
C SER A 140 -10.24 -7.33 -15.76
N ASP A 141 -9.84 -6.31 -16.51
CA ASP A 141 -9.64 -6.35 -17.96
C ASP A 141 -8.18 -6.57 -18.39
N GLU A 142 -7.25 -6.69 -17.45
CA GLU A 142 -5.84 -6.96 -17.76
C GLU A 142 -5.65 -8.39 -18.30
N GLY A 143 -6.53 -9.33 -17.91
CA GLY A 143 -6.56 -10.70 -18.40
C GLY A 143 -6.40 -11.76 -17.31
N GLY A 144 -6.87 -12.98 -17.58
CA GLY A 144 -6.97 -14.05 -16.57
C GLY A 144 -5.65 -14.46 -15.92
N ILE A 145 -4.53 -14.41 -16.66
CA ILE A 145 -3.20 -14.73 -16.10
C ILE A 145 -2.81 -13.78 -14.96
N TYR A 146 -3.12 -12.49 -15.07
CA TYR A 146 -2.79 -11.50 -14.04
C TYR A 146 -3.66 -11.70 -12.80
N THR A 147 -4.95 -12.02 -12.99
CA THR A 147 -5.85 -12.37 -11.87
C THR A 147 -5.37 -13.62 -11.14
N LEU A 148 -4.96 -14.66 -11.87
CA LEU A 148 -4.41 -15.89 -11.29
C LEU A 148 -3.11 -15.62 -10.50
N ASN A 149 -2.18 -14.85 -11.09
CA ASN A 149 -0.96 -14.45 -10.40
C ASN A 149 -1.25 -13.67 -9.12
N ALA A 150 -2.19 -12.73 -9.18
CA ALA A 150 -2.62 -11.95 -8.03
C ALA A 150 -3.22 -12.83 -6.94
N ALA A 151 -4.04 -13.82 -7.32
CA ALA A 151 -4.64 -14.75 -6.39
C ALA A 151 -3.59 -15.59 -5.65
N ARG A 152 -2.64 -16.18 -6.37
CA ARG A 152 -1.52 -16.95 -5.79
C ARG A 152 -0.62 -16.10 -4.91
N SER A 153 -0.20 -14.93 -5.42
CA SER A 153 0.68 -14.02 -4.70
C SER A 153 0.03 -13.48 -3.45
N PHE A 154 -1.24 -13.06 -3.52
CA PHE A 154 -1.99 -12.56 -2.38
C PHE A 154 -2.02 -13.57 -1.22
N GLN A 155 -2.30 -14.85 -1.51
CA GLN A 155 -2.35 -15.89 -0.48
C GLN A 155 -1.02 -16.09 0.24
N THR A 156 0.11 -16.00 -0.48
CA THR A 156 1.43 -16.14 0.12
C THR A 156 1.83 -14.85 0.83
N PHE A 157 1.65 -13.70 0.18
CA PHE A 157 2.13 -12.42 0.68
C PHE A 157 1.47 -12.04 2.00
N VAL A 158 0.14 -12.22 2.13
CA VAL A 158 -0.60 -11.90 3.37
C VAL A 158 -0.12 -12.73 4.58
N ARG A 159 0.48 -13.91 4.35
CA ARG A 159 1.04 -14.77 5.42
C ARG A 159 2.47 -14.40 5.79
N GLU A 160 3.20 -13.78 4.87
CA GLU A 160 4.64 -13.50 5.01
C GLU A 160 4.91 -12.03 5.41
N VAL A 161 3.87 -11.19 5.56
CA VAL A 161 3.95 -9.84 6.14
C VAL A 161 3.25 -9.77 7.49
N ASP A 162 3.56 -8.75 8.29
CA ASP A 162 2.82 -8.44 9.52
C ASP A 162 1.45 -7.84 9.23
N ASN A 163 1.29 -7.11 8.12
CA ASN A 163 0.00 -6.65 7.60
C ASN A 163 0.11 -6.35 6.10
N LEU A 164 -0.92 -6.69 5.32
CA LEU A 164 -0.99 -6.39 3.89
C LEU A 164 -1.97 -5.25 3.63
N LEU A 165 -1.43 -4.07 3.35
CA LEU A 165 -2.16 -2.94 2.80
C LEU A 165 -2.46 -3.22 1.34
N VAL A 166 -3.72 -3.07 0.93
CA VAL A 166 -4.13 -3.43 -0.43
C VAL A 166 -4.70 -2.23 -1.17
N PHE A 167 -4.31 -2.12 -2.44
CA PHE A 167 -4.89 -1.21 -3.41
C PHE A 167 -5.41 -1.99 -4.61
N ASP A 168 -6.66 -1.75 -5.01
CA ASP A 168 -7.28 -2.46 -6.12
C ASP A 168 -7.37 -1.57 -7.36
N ASN A 169 -6.54 -1.81 -8.38
CA ASN A 169 -6.56 -1.00 -9.60
C ASN A 169 -7.95 -0.97 -10.23
N ASP A 170 -8.71 -2.06 -10.16
CA ASP A 170 -10.04 -2.15 -10.76
C ASP A 170 -11.00 -1.08 -10.22
N ALA A 171 -10.92 -0.79 -8.91
CA ALA A 171 -11.74 0.22 -8.25
C ALA A 171 -11.37 1.67 -8.60
N TRP A 172 -10.16 1.90 -9.11
CA TRP A 172 -9.57 3.22 -9.30
C TRP A 172 -9.40 3.63 -10.76
N ARG A 173 -9.61 2.71 -11.69
CA ARG A 173 -9.57 3.00 -13.13
C ARG A 173 -10.59 4.06 -13.54
N LYS A 174 -10.20 4.87 -14.53
CA LYS A 174 -11.06 5.84 -15.20
C LYS A 174 -11.22 5.47 -16.66
N SER A 175 -12.46 5.50 -17.15
CA SER A 175 -12.76 5.21 -18.55
C SER A 175 -12.24 6.31 -19.47
N GLY A 176 -11.54 5.94 -20.55
CA GLY A 176 -11.12 6.87 -21.60
C GLY A 176 -9.69 7.41 -21.48
N GLU A 177 -8.91 6.95 -20.50
CA GLU A 177 -7.50 7.30 -20.35
C GLU A 177 -6.58 6.31 -21.05
N SER A 178 -5.36 6.76 -21.41
CA SER A 178 -4.30 5.84 -21.83
C SER A 178 -3.85 4.98 -20.65
N VAL A 179 -3.42 3.75 -20.90
CA VAL A 179 -2.92 2.83 -19.84
C VAL A 179 -1.85 3.49 -18.97
N GLN A 180 -0.85 4.15 -19.59
CA GLN A 180 0.23 4.81 -18.85
C GLN A 180 -0.28 5.98 -17.99
N GLY A 181 -1.07 6.89 -18.57
CA GLY A 181 -1.67 8.00 -17.82
C GLY A 181 -2.56 7.53 -16.67
N GLY A 182 -3.33 6.45 -16.87
CA GLY A 182 -4.15 5.86 -15.81
C GLY A 182 -3.34 5.32 -14.63
N TYR A 183 -2.20 4.67 -14.90
CA TYR A 183 -1.31 4.22 -13.82
C TYR A 183 -0.61 5.39 -13.11
N ASP A 184 -0.26 6.46 -13.80
CA ASP A 184 0.36 7.63 -13.18
C ASP A 184 -0.61 8.31 -12.19
N GLU A 185 -1.89 8.41 -12.56
CA GLU A 185 -2.94 8.91 -11.66
C GLU A 185 -3.21 7.95 -10.50
N ILE A 186 -3.27 6.64 -10.75
CA ILE A 186 -3.40 5.63 -9.68
C ILE A 186 -2.25 5.74 -8.68
N ASN A 187 -1.00 5.89 -9.16
CA ASN A 187 0.17 6.02 -8.30
C ASN A 187 0.09 7.30 -7.45
N GLU A 188 -0.39 8.42 -7.99
CA GLU A 188 -0.65 9.64 -7.21
C GLU A 188 -1.72 9.41 -6.12
N GLU A 189 -2.79 8.69 -6.43
CA GLU A 189 -3.84 8.34 -5.46
C GLU A 189 -3.32 7.40 -4.35
N ILE A 190 -2.47 6.41 -4.69
CA ILE A 190 -1.79 5.55 -3.71
C ILE A 190 -0.96 6.40 -2.76
N VAL A 191 -0.02 7.17 -3.33
CA VAL A 191 0.98 7.90 -2.54
C VAL A 191 0.34 9.03 -1.73
N THR A 192 -0.72 9.67 -2.21
CA THR A 192 -1.46 10.68 -1.43
C THR A 192 -2.04 10.08 -0.14
N ARG A 193 -2.65 8.89 -0.23
CA ARG A 193 -3.29 8.22 0.92
C ARG A 193 -2.28 7.74 1.94
N PHE A 194 -1.33 6.95 1.47
CA PHE A 194 -0.33 6.34 2.32
C PHE A 194 0.72 7.35 2.80
N GLY A 195 1.03 8.38 2.00
CA GLY A 195 1.90 9.49 2.40
C GLY A 195 1.32 10.27 3.57
N ILE A 196 0.02 10.62 3.55
CA ILE A 196 -0.61 11.27 4.71
C ILE A 196 -0.67 10.32 5.92
N LEU A 197 -1.00 9.04 5.70
CA LEU A 197 -1.07 8.04 6.77
C LEU A 197 0.28 7.90 7.50
N PHE A 198 1.37 7.72 6.76
CA PHE A 198 2.69 7.49 7.34
C PHE A 198 3.38 8.77 7.79
N GLY A 199 3.12 9.90 7.12
CA GLY A 199 3.64 11.22 7.49
C GLY A 199 3.13 11.70 8.86
N ALA A 200 1.92 11.28 9.24
CA ALA A 200 1.36 11.60 10.55
C ALA A 200 2.29 11.22 11.71
N GLY A 201 3.03 10.11 11.60
CA GLY A 201 3.93 9.64 12.66
C GLY A 201 5.26 10.39 12.80
N GLU A 202 5.58 11.38 11.96
CA GLU A 202 6.88 12.10 11.96
C GLU A 202 6.84 13.47 12.67
N VAL A 203 5.72 13.89 13.26
CA VAL A 203 5.61 15.24 13.84
C VAL A 203 6.60 15.44 14.99
N GLU A 204 7.63 16.29 14.77
CA GLU A 204 8.61 16.65 15.79
C GLU A 204 7.97 17.39 16.98
N GLN A 205 8.45 17.10 18.19
CA GLN A 205 8.10 17.80 19.45
C GLN A 205 8.62 19.25 19.47
N GLY A 206 8.16 20.10 18.55
CA GLY A 206 8.61 21.50 18.45
C GLY A 206 7.80 22.42 17.55
N GLY A 207 6.90 21.89 16.69
CA GLY A 207 5.96 22.68 15.89
C GLY A 207 4.68 23.05 16.66
N ASP A 208 3.86 23.93 16.08
CA ASP A 208 2.57 24.40 16.62
C ASP A 208 1.84 23.31 17.41
N VAL A 209 1.44 23.62 18.65
CA VAL A 209 0.91 22.65 19.62
C VAL A 209 -0.29 21.89 19.04
N ALA A 210 -0.04 20.69 18.51
CA ALA A 210 -1.06 19.73 18.18
C ALA A 210 -1.75 19.24 19.46
N GLU A 211 -3.06 19.05 19.41
CA GLU A 211 -3.84 18.66 20.60
C GLU A 211 -3.79 17.14 20.85
N SER A 212 -3.52 16.32 19.83
CA SER A 212 -3.32 14.87 19.91
C SER A 212 -2.61 14.32 18.65
N VAL A 213 -1.28 14.28 18.65
CA VAL A 213 -0.46 13.80 17.52
C VAL A 213 -0.57 12.29 17.35
N VAL A 214 -0.73 11.82 16.11
CA VAL A 214 -0.56 10.39 15.77
C VAL A 214 0.93 10.08 15.74
N ASP A 215 1.39 9.10 16.52
CA ASP A 215 2.78 8.62 16.41
C ASP A 215 2.87 7.34 15.58
N SER A 216 4.10 6.92 15.22
CA SER A 216 4.33 5.65 14.53
C SER A 216 3.77 4.44 15.31
N SER A 217 3.71 4.51 16.64
CA SER A 217 3.19 3.42 17.47
C SER A 217 1.68 3.24 17.30
N GLU A 218 0.91 4.30 17.07
CA GLU A 218 -0.52 4.19 16.77
C GLU A 218 -0.77 3.46 15.45
N ILE A 219 0.05 3.72 14.42
CA ILE A 219 -0.02 3.02 13.13
C ILE A 219 0.35 1.54 13.32
N ILE A 220 1.50 1.26 13.96
CA ILE A 220 1.96 -0.11 14.23
C ILE A 220 0.92 -0.90 15.01
N ASN A 221 0.37 -0.34 16.09
CA ASN A 221 -0.63 -1.02 16.92
C ASN A 221 -1.95 -1.25 16.18
N THR A 222 -2.31 -0.38 15.23
CA THR A 222 -3.48 -0.60 14.38
C THR A 222 -3.26 -1.75 13.40
N LEU A 223 -2.06 -1.87 12.84
CA LEU A 223 -1.68 -2.93 11.90
C LEU A 223 -1.33 -4.27 12.58
N ALA A 224 -1.07 -4.27 13.90
CA ALA A 224 -0.59 -5.43 14.66
C ALA A 224 -1.54 -6.64 14.71
N GLY A 225 -2.83 -6.47 14.36
CA GLY A 225 -3.76 -7.60 14.20
C GLY A 225 -3.46 -8.48 12.97
N GLY A 226 -2.68 -7.94 12.04
CA GLY A 226 -2.35 -8.55 10.77
C GLY A 226 -3.53 -8.69 9.81
N GLY A 227 -3.38 -9.60 8.86
CA GLY A 227 -4.34 -9.76 7.78
C GLY A 227 -4.29 -8.61 6.76
N VAL A 228 -5.47 -8.17 6.33
CA VAL A 228 -5.63 -7.21 5.24
C VAL A 228 -6.08 -5.87 5.79
N SER A 229 -5.52 -4.80 5.23
CA SER A 229 -5.90 -3.43 5.53
C SER A 229 -6.28 -2.65 4.28
N THR A 230 -7.20 -1.71 4.45
CA THR A 230 -7.66 -0.78 3.41
C THR A 230 -7.65 0.65 3.94
N VAL A 231 -7.54 1.62 3.04
CA VAL A 231 -7.47 3.04 3.40
C VAL A 231 -8.56 3.83 2.69
N GLY A 232 -9.31 4.61 3.48
CA GLY A 232 -10.23 5.62 3.01
C GLY A 232 -9.62 7.03 3.06
N TYR A 233 -10.04 7.90 2.15
CA TYR A 233 -9.54 9.27 2.09
C TYR A 233 -10.58 10.26 1.59
N ALA A 234 -10.59 11.44 2.19
CA ALA A 234 -11.31 12.59 1.68
C ALA A 234 -10.57 13.88 2.06
N SER A 235 -10.60 14.87 1.17
CA SER A 235 -10.09 16.21 1.46
C SER A 235 -11.03 17.31 1.00
N GLU A 236 -10.79 18.51 1.52
CA GLU A 236 -11.46 19.74 1.15
C GLU A 236 -10.45 20.90 1.18
N THR A 237 -10.54 21.79 0.18
CA THR A 237 -9.72 23.01 0.12
C THR A 237 -10.18 24.01 1.16
N VAL A 238 -9.24 24.68 1.82
CA VAL A 238 -9.48 25.70 2.83
C VAL A 238 -8.75 26.99 2.49
N ASP A 239 -9.34 28.14 2.84
CA ASP A 239 -8.77 29.44 2.51
C ASP A 239 -7.55 29.78 3.38
N ASN A 240 -6.39 29.96 2.75
CA ASN A 240 -5.24 30.52 3.43
C ASN A 240 -5.36 32.04 3.52
N ASP A 241 -6.22 32.53 4.42
CA ASP A 241 -6.24 33.95 4.79
C ASP A 241 -4.91 34.34 5.47
N THR A 242 -3.93 34.66 4.64
CA THR A 242 -2.68 35.35 4.96
C THR A 242 -2.57 36.68 4.21
N SER A 243 -3.62 37.07 3.46
CA SER A 243 -3.70 38.39 2.86
C SER A 243 -4.17 39.40 3.90
N GLY A 244 -3.24 40.24 4.35
CA GLY A 244 -3.45 41.28 5.35
C GLY A 244 -4.55 42.28 4.96
N GLY A 245 -5.76 42.00 5.42
CA GLY A 245 -6.87 42.93 5.49
C GLY A 245 -7.27 43.14 6.94
N SER A 246 -6.32 43.55 7.79
CA SER A 246 -6.61 44.04 9.15
C SER A 246 -7.41 45.35 9.03
N GLY A 247 -8.70 45.21 8.75
CA GLY A 247 -9.65 46.29 8.88
C GLY A 247 -9.74 46.64 10.36
N LEU A 248 -9.60 47.92 10.68
CA LEU A 248 -9.64 48.52 12.01
C LEU A 248 -10.95 48.27 12.81
N LEU A 249 -11.83 47.38 12.32
CA LEU A 249 -13.13 47.04 12.85
C LEU A 249 -13.15 45.70 13.63
N SER A 250 -12.20 44.78 13.40
CA SER A 250 -12.19 43.45 14.09
C SER A 250 -11.82 43.53 15.58
N ARG A 251 -11.32 44.68 16.05
CA ARG A 251 -11.04 44.90 17.49
C ARG A 251 -12.28 45.25 18.32
N PHE A 252 -13.45 45.42 17.68
CA PHE A 252 -14.68 45.78 18.37
C PHE A 252 -15.66 44.60 18.59
N THR A 253 -15.40 43.42 17.99
CA THR A 253 -16.24 42.22 18.10
C THR A 253 -15.50 41.05 18.77
N GLY A 254 -14.71 41.33 19.82
CA GLY A 254 -13.83 40.34 20.47
C GLY A 254 -14.50 39.27 21.36
N GLY A 255 -15.73 38.86 21.08
CA GLY A 255 -16.48 37.93 21.93
C GLY A 255 -17.10 36.72 21.22
N ASP A 256 -17.61 36.87 20.00
CA ASP A 256 -18.46 35.86 19.35
C ASP A 256 -17.83 35.14 18.13
N GLU A 257 -16.77 35.69 17.51
CA GLU A 257 -16.16 35.11 16.29
C GLU A 257 -15.39 33.79 16.55
N GLN A 258 -14.72 33.64 17.70
CA GLN A 258 -13.96 32.42 18.03
C GLN A 258 -14.85 31.18 18.23
N MET A 259 -16.12 31.37 18.61
CA MET A 259 -17.03 30.27 18.91
C MET A 259 -17.67 29.68 17.65
N GLU A 260 -17.85 30.49 16.62
CA GLU A 260 -18.43 30.10 15.32
C GLU A 260 -17.44 29.25 14.48
N ASP A 261 -16.15 29.59 14.53
CA ASP A 261 -15.06 28.88 13.82
C ASP A 261 -14.74 27.48 14.37
N SER A 262 -14.94 27.26 15.67
CA SER A 262 -14.69 25.95 16.28
C SER A 262 -15.79 24.92 15.92
N ALA A 263 -17.04 25.37 15.83
CA ALA A 263 -18.16 24.53 15.43
C ALA A 263 -18.07 24.15 13.94
N SER A 264 -17.73 25.10 13.06
CA SER A 264 -17.53 24.85 11.63
C SER A 264 -16.38 23.86 11.39
N THR A 265 -15.26 24.02 12.11
CA THR A 265 -14.12 23.10 12.06
C THR A 265 -14.48 21.69 12.49
N THR A 266 -15.21 21.55 13.60
CA THR A 266 -15.71 20.25 14.07
C THR A 266 -16.59 19.57 13.00
N ASN A 267 -17.48 20.33 12.36
CA ASN A 267 -18.39 19.79 11.35
C ASN A 267 -17.64 19.38 10.08
N ARG A 268 -16.64 20.16 9.64
CA ARG A 268 -15.77 19.83 8.50
C ARG A 268 -15.03 18.52 8.74
N ILE A 269 -14.34 18.37 9.88
CA ILE A 269 -13.61 17.13 10.22
C ILE A 269 -14.56 15.94 10.22
N THR A 270 -15.69 16.01 10.93
CA THR A 270 -16.63 14.88 10.95
C THR A 270 -17.23 14.57 9.57
N SER A 271 -17.38 15.56 8.69
CA SER A 271 -17.80 15.37 7.29
C SER A 271 -16.74 14.64 6.48
N LEU A 272 -15.47 15.05 6.60
CA LEU A 272 -14.35 14.40 5.93
C LEU A 272 -14.15 12.96 6.41
N VAL A 273 -14.27 12.70 7.72
CA VAL A 273 -14.23 11.34 8.28
C VAL A 273 -15.29 10.44 7.64
N ARG A 274 -16.54 10.92 7.55
CA ARG A 274 -17.63 10.17 6.89
C ARG A 274 -17.34 9.92 5.41
N LYS A 275 -16.87 10.94 4.69
CA LYS A 275 -16.51 10.82 3.27
C LYS A 275 -15.34 9.86 3.05
N ALA A 276 -14.35 9.86 3.94
CA ALA A 276 -13.21 8.97 3.85
C ALA A 276 -13.61 7.51 4.09
N ALA A 277 -14.42 7.26 5.13
CA ALA A 277 -14.85 5.91 5.50
C ALA A 277 -15.89 5.30 4.55
N LEU A 278 -16.82 6.10 4.02
CA LEU A 278 -17.90 5.65 3.13
C LEU A 278 -17.60 5.90 1.65
N GLY A 279 -16.48 6.56 1.36
CA GLY A 279 -16.05 6.86 0.01
C GLY A 279 -15.36 5.68 -0.66
N ARG A 280 -14.60 5.97 -1.70
CA ARG A 280 -13.81 4.95 -2.39
C ARG A 280 -12.57 4.61 -1.55
N LEU A 281 -12.55 3.38 -1.04
CA LEU A 281 -11.41 2.79 -0.33
C LEU A 281 -10.34 2.29 -1.31
N THR A 282 -9.10 2.12 -0.85
CA THR A 282 -8.03 1.50 -1.66
C THR A 282 -8.40 0.07 -2.04
N LEU A 283 -8.98 -0.69 -1.12
CA LEU A 283 -9.63 -1.97 -1.35
C LEU A 283 -11.11 -1.86 -0.93
N PRO A 284 -12.06 -1.89 -1.88
CA PRO A 284 -13.49 -1.79 -1.56
C PRO A 284 -13.96 -2.95 -0.68
N CYS A 285 -14.55 -2.62 0.48
CA CYS A 285 -15.12 -3.59 1.41
C CYS A 285 -16.23 -2.98 2.25
N GLU A 286 -16.98 -3.83 2.94
CA GLU A 286 -17.80 -3.39 4.07
C GLU A 286 -16.89 -3.01 5.24
N ILE A 287 -17.18 -1.90 5.91
CA ILE A 287 -16.36 -1.41 7.03
C ILE A 287 -16.81 -1.99 8.38
N GLU A 288 -18.03 -2.52 8.45
CA GLU A 288 -18.54 -3.22 9.64
C GLU A 288 -17.74 -4.50 9.87
N GLY A 289 -17.38 -4.78 11.12
CA GLY A 289 -16.57 -5.93 11.49
C GLY A 289 -15.06 -5.72 11.37
N THR A 290 -14.60 -4.52 10.99
CA THR A 290 -13.16 -4.17 11.00
C THR A 290 -12.58 -4.37 12.41
N GLU A 291 -11.40 -5.00 12.52
CA GLU A 291 -10.79 -5.29 13.82
C GLU A 291 -10.28 -4.02 14.51
N ARG A 292 -9.52 -3.19 13.81
CA ARG A 292 -8.93 -1.94 14.32
C ARG A 292 -9.05 -0.81 13.32
N ALA A 293 -9.23 0.41 13.80
CA ALA A 293 -9.24 1.59 12.95
C ALA A 293 -8.33 2.70 13.48
N LEU A 294 -7.77 3.48 12.56
CA LEU A 294 -7.00 4.70 12.87
C LEU A 294 -7.52 5.85 12.00
N LEU A 295 -7.87 6.95 12.65
CA LEU A 295 -8.21 8.21 12.01
C LEU A 295 -7.02 9.19 12.06
N VAL A 296 -6.54 9.60 10.91
CA VAL A 296 -5.58 10.71 10.78
C VAL A 296 -6.29 11.90 10.13
N THR A 297 -6.23 13.08 10.76
CA THR A 297 -6.70 14.32 10.12
C THR A 297 -5.54 15.28 9.90
N ALA A 298 -5.23 15.57 8.64
CA ALA A 298 -4.10 16.39 8.23
C ALA A 298 -4.54 17.76 7.70
N GLY A 299 -3.76 18.81 7.97
CA GLY A 299 -4.00 20.15 7.44
C GLY A 299 -3.46 21.28 8.32
N PRO A 300 -3.73 22.55 8.01
CA PRO A 300 -3.26 23.68 8.82
C PRO A 300 -3.85 23.64 10.23
N ALA A 301 -3.04 23.89 11.27
CA ALA A 301 -3.45 23.77 12.67
C ALA A 301 -4.74 24.54 13.02
N LYS A 302 -4.95 25.73 12.43
CA LYS A 302 -6.16 26.54 12.62
C LYS A 302 -7.47 25.85 12.17
N TYR A 303 -7.36 24.80 11.36
CA TYR A 303 -8.50 24.04 10.84
C TYR A 303 -8.62 22.63 11.43
N LEU A 304 -7.80 22.32 12.43
CA LEU A 304 -7.83 21.06 13.18
C LEU A 304 -8.31 21.34 14.61
N ASN A 305 -9.11 20.43 15.18
CA ASN A 305 -9.46 20.50 16.59
C ASN A 305 -9.73 19.11 17.17
N ARG A 306 -9.41 18.93 18.47
CA ARG A 306 -9.61 17.65 19.16
C ARG A 306 -11.07 17.20 19.16
N LYS A 307 -12.01 18.14 19.30
CA LYS A 307 -13.45 17.83 19.35
C LYS A 307 -13.96 17.17 18.06
N GLY A 308 -13.48 17.60 16.89
CA GLY A 308 -13.80 17.01 15.60
C GLY A 308 -13.25 15.60 15.45
N ILE A 309 -12.00 15.39 15.85
CA ILE A 309 -11.30 14.11 15.81
C ILE A 309 -11.99 13.10 16.74
N GLU A 310 -12.27 13.46 18.00
CA GLU A 310 -12.98 12.60 18.96
C GLU A 310 -14.38 12.20 18.47
N ARG A 311 -15.12 13.13 17.86
CA ARG A 311 -16.42 12.81 17.24
C ARG A 311 -16.28 11.89 16.03
N GLY A 312 -15.24 12.10 15.22
CA GLY A 312 -14.92 11.22 14.10
C GLY A 312 -14.59 9.81 14.54
N ARG A 313 -13.74 9.66 15.56
CA ARG A 313 -13.38 8.38 16.18
C ARG A 313 -14.60 7.64 16.71
N LYS A 314 -15.44 8.32 17.50
CA LYS A 314 -16.67 7.73 18.04
C LYS A 314 -17.62 7.28 16.92
N TRP A 315 -17.77 8.09 15.87
CA TRP A 315 -18.60 7.71 14.73
C TRP A 315 -18.02 6.47 14.00
N LEU A 316 -16.70 6.39 13.82
CA LEU A 316 -16.03 5.22 13.25
C LEU A 316 -16.20 3.96 14.12
N GLU A 317 -16.13 4.09 15.44
CA GLU A 317 -16.41 3.01 16.39
C GLU A 317 -17.85 2.49 16.19
N GLU A 318 -18.83 3.40 16.05
CA GLU A 318 -20.23 3.05 15.79
C GLU A 318 -20.45 2.38 14.43
N GLN A 319 -19.71 2.77 13.38
CA GLN A 319 -19.86 2.18 12.04
C GLN A 319 -19.11 0.88 11.83
N THR A 320 -17.93 0.76 12.43
CA THR A 320 -17.08 -0.43 12.25
C THR A 320 -17.40 -1.51 13.27
N GLY A 321 -17.93 -1.15 14.44
CA GLY A 321 -18.05 -2.05 15.58
C GLY A 321 -16.70 -2.41 16.23
N SER A 322 -15.60 -1.78 15.80
CA SER A 322 -14.26 -1.99 16.33
C SER A 322 -14.15 -1.44 17.76
N MET A 323 -13.61 -2.24 18.67
CA MET A 323 -13.31 -1.79 20.05
C MET A 323 -12.03 -0.95 20.14
N GLU A 324 -11.25 -0.85 19.05
CA GLU A 324 -9.95 -0.18 19.01
C GLU A 324 -9.91 0.87 17.88
N VAL A 325 -10.48 2.04 18.14
CA VAL A 325 -10.41 3.19 17.23
C VAL A 325 -9.44 4.24 17.78
N ARG A 326 -8.27 4.34 17.14
CA ARG A 326 -7.25 5.37 17.42
C ARG A 326 -7.47 6.60 16.54
N GLY A 327 -6.81 7.69 16.87
CA GLY A 327 -6.77 8.82 15.95
C GLY A 327 -6.22 10.11 16.54
N GLY A 328 -5.74 10.94 15.64
CA GLY A 328 -5.07 12.19 15.96
C GLY A 328 -4.97 13.12 14.77
N ASP A 329 -4.30 14.25 15.00
CA ASP A 329 -4.01 15.25 13.99
C ASP A 329 -2.59 15.10 13.40
N TYR A 330 -2.45 15.58 12.17
CA TYR A 330 -1.18 15.78 11.50
C TYR A 330 -1.10 17.24 10.99
N PRO A 331 -0.56 18.17 11.79
CA PRO A 331 -0.46 19.58 11.40
C PRO A 331 0.48 19.77 10.20
N VAL A 332 -0.04 20.36 9.13
CA VAL A 332 0.71 20.72 7.92
C VAL A 332 0.54 22.22 7.66
N PRO A 333 1.40 23.10 8.21
CA PRO A 333 1.15 24.55 8.26
C PRO A 333 0.89 25.22 6.92
N ASN A 334 1.59 24.77 5.85
CA ASN A 334 1.52 25.37 4.53
C ASN A 334 0.50 24.70 3.60
N SER A 335 -0.27 23.74 4.09
CA SER A 335 -1.29 23.06 3.29
C SER A 335 -2.45 24.02 2.94
N GLN A 336 -3.04 23.85 1.77
CA GLN A 336 -4.31 24.48 1.38
C GLN A 336 -5.49 23.52 1.52
N GLN A 337 -5.26 22.35 2.10
CA GLN A 337 -6.26 21.29 2.23
C GLN A 337 -6.33 20.79 3.67
N VAL A 338 -7.54 20.43 4.08
CA VAL A 338 -7.77 19.56 5.22
C VAL A 338 -8.19 18.21 4.69
N ALA A 339 -7.52 17.16 5.13
CA ALA A 339 -7.76 15.79 4.73
C ALA A 339 -8.04 14.90 5.94
N SER A 340 -8.88 13.89 5.76
CA SER A 340 -9.03 12.78 6.70
C SER A 340 -8.67 11.49 5.99
N VAL A 341 -7.77 10.73 6.60
CA VAL A 341 -7.41 9.36 6.22
C VAL A 341 -7.95 8.41 7.28
N VAL A 342 -8.60 7.33 6.84
CA VAL A 342 -9.12 6.28 7.72
C VAL A 342 -8.45 4.97 7.32
N LEU A 343 -7.58 4.46 8.18
CA LEU A 343 -7.00 3.12 8.06
C LEU A 343 -7.94 2.13 8.74
N LEU A 344 -8.35 1.09 8.02
CA LEU A 344 -9.16 -0.01 8.50
C LEU A 344 -8.33 -1.29 8.39
N SER A 345 -8.01 -1.89 9.53
CA SER A 345 -7.12 -3.06 9.65
C SER A 345 -7.88 -4.28 10.15
N GLY A 346 -7.54 -5.45 9.60
CA GLY A 346 -8.29 -6.68 9.85
C GLY A 346 -9.67 -6.65 9.21
N VAL A 347 -9.80 -6.08 8.01
CA VAL A 347 -11.07 -6.09 7.29
C VAL A 347 -11.44 -7.52 6.90
N ASN A 348 -12.72 -7.85 7.06
CA ASN A 348 -13.28 -9.13 6.63
C ASN A 348 -14.36 -8.89 5.56
N ASN A 349 -14.86 -9.99 4.99
CA ASN A 349 -15.91 -9.94 3.97
C ASN A 349 -15.59 -9.07 2.74
N VAL A 350 -14.35 -9.12 2.24
CA VAL A 350 -13.96 -8.36 1.04
C VAL A 350 -14.34 -9.12 -0.24
N PRO A 351 -15.26 -8.63 -1.09
CA PRO A 351 -15.70 -9.36 -2.28
C PRO A 351 -14.56 -9.66 -3.25
N ARG A 352 -13.67 -8.68 -3.49
CA ARG A 352 -12.51 -8.84 -4.39
C ARG A 352 -11.57 -9.95 -3.93
N ILE A 353 -11.38 -10.11 -2.62
CA ILE A 353 -10.52 -11.18 -2.08
C ILE A 353 -11.18 -12.55 -2.24
N LYS A 354 -12.51 -12.64 -2.10
CA LYS A 354 -13.24 -13.89 -2.36
C LYS A 354 -13.12 -14.31 -3.81
N GLU A 355 -13.27 -13.38 -4.74
CA GLU A 355 -13.09 -13.62 -6.18
C GLU A 355 -11.68 -14.17 -6.47
N LEU A 356 -10.64 -13.55 -5.91
CA LEU A 356 -9.28 -14.06 -6.06
C LEU A 356 -9.11 -15.47 -5.46
N GLN A 357 -9.74 -15.75 -4.32
CA GLN A 357 -9.70 -17.08 -3.72
C GLN A 357 -10.39 -18.14 -4.60
N GLU A 358 -11.54 -17.81 -5.20
CA GLU A 358 -12.25 -18.68 -6.14
C GLU A 358 -11.38 -18.98 -7.37
N VAL A 359 -10.77 -17.95 -7.97
CA VAL A 359 -9.84 -18.13 -9.12
C VAL A 359 -8.64 -19.01 -8.75
N ALA A 360 -8.09 -18.86 -7.54
CA ALA A 360 -6.98 -19.72 -7.10
C ALA A 360 -7.40 -21.19 -6.95
N ILE A 361 -8.60 -21.45 -6.42
CA ILE A 361 -9.13 -22.81 -6.25
C ILE A 361 -9.40 -23.44 -7.61
N GLU A 362 -10.11 -22.74 -8.50
CA GLU A 362 -10.41 -23.23 -9.85
C GLU A 362 -9.13 -23.52 -10.65
N ALA A 363 -8.10 -22.67 -10.53
CA ALA A 363 -6.83 -22.90 -11.20
C ALA A 363 -6.05 -24.08 -10.61
N GLN A 364 -6.21 -24.38 -9.32
CA GLN A 364 -5.57 -25.54 -8.70
C GLN A 364 -6.25 -26.84 -9.16
N ASP A 365 -7.59 -26.87 -9.15
CA ASP A 365 -8.37 -28.02 -9.63
C ASP A 365 -8.03 -28.33 -11.11
N ASN A 366 -7.97 -27.31 -11.98
CA ASN A 366 -7.60 -27.50 -13.39
C ASN A 366 -6.16 -28.03 -13.58
N ILE A 367 -5.22 -27.66 -12.70
CA ILE A 367 -3.83 -28.14 -12.81
C ILE A 367 -3.73 -29.61 -12.42
N ASP A 368 -4.47 -30.01 -11.38
CA ASP A 368 -4.54 -31.41 -10.96
C ASP A 368 -5.17 -32.27 -12.07
N ASP A 369 -6.26 -31.81 -12.70
CA ASP A 369 -6.90 -32.49 -13.84
C ASP A 369 -5.95 -32.63 -15.05
N ILE A 370 -5.25 -31.55 -15.44
CA ILE A 370 -4.29 -31.58 -16.56
C ILE A 370 -3.14 -32.54 -16.27
N ARG A 371 -2.68 -32.60 -15.03
CA ARG A 371 -1.61 -33.50 -14.62
C ARG A 371 -2.04 -34.95 -14.71
N ASP A 372 -3.23 -35.27 -14.22
CA ASP A 372 -3.80 -36.61 -14.29
C ASP A 372 -3.99 -37.04 -15.77
N GLU A 373 -4.56 -36.16 -16.61
CA GLU A 373 -4.66 -36.40 -18.06
C GLU A 373 -3.29 -36.57 -18.71
N SER A 374 -2.27 -35.80 -18.31
CA SER A 374 -0.93 -35.92 -18.87
C SER A 374 -0.24 -37.22 -18.44
N GLU A 375 -0.46 -37.68 -17.21
CA GLU A 375 0.05 -38.98 -16.72
C GLU A 375 -0.64 -40.12 -17.48
N GLU A 376 -1.97 -40.05 -17.69
CA GLU A 376 -2.72 -41.02 -18.51
C GLU A 376 -2.27 -41.01 -19.99
N ASN A 377 -2.17 -39.83 -20.62
CA ASN A 377 -1.72 -39.71 -22.01
C ASN A 377 -0.28 -40.21 -22.20
N LEU A 378 0.61 -39.96 -21.22
CA LEU A 378 1.98 -40.49 -21.24
C LEU A 378 1.98 -42.01 -21.11
N GLN A 379 1.12 -42.57 -20.25
CA GLN A 379 0.98 -44.01 -20.10
C GLN A 379 0.47 -44.65 -21.39
N ASP A 380 -0.55 -44.09 -22.03
CA ASP A 380 -1.06 -44.54 -23.33
C ASP A 380 0.01 -44.46 -24.44
N LEU A 381 0.87 -43.43 -24.42
CA LEU A 381 1.99 -43.27 -25.37
C LEU A 381 3.11 -44.30 -25.16
N VAL A 382 3.26 -44.81 -23.93
CA VAL A 382 4.34 -45.74 -23.55
C VAL A 382 3.87 -47.20 -23.58
N GLU A 383 2.59 -47.46 -23.32
CA GLU A 383 1.98 -48.80 -23.23
C GLU A 383 1.23 -49.24 -24.50
N ASP A 384 1.44 -48.57 -25.65
CA ASP A 384 0.80 -48.95 -26.92
C ASP A 384 1.07 -50.44 -27.23
N ASP A 385 -0.01 -51.20 -27.47
CA ASP A 385 -0.13 -52.69 -27.48
C ASP A 385 0.78 -53.43 -28.51
N GLU A 386 1.69 -52.73 -29.19
CA GLU A 386 2.76 -53.28 -30.00
C GLU A 386 4.10 -53.24 -29.24
N ASP A 387 4.23 -54.12 -28.23
CA ASP A 387 5.46 -54.44 -27.48
C ASP A 387 6.70 -54.67 -28.40
N GLU A 388 7.37 -53.63 -28.89
CA GLU A 388 8.56 -53.82 -29.74
C GLU A 388 9.83 -53.04 -29.33
N LEU A 389 9.80 -52.13 -28.35
CA LEU A 389 11.02 -51.38 -27.99
C LEU A 389 11.22 -51.25 -26.47
N GLU A 390 12.24 -51.96 -25.95
CA GLU A 390 12.75 -51.74 -24.60
C GLU A 390 13.40 -50.34 -24.48
N PRO A 391 13.19 -49.63 -23.37
CA PRO A 391 13.83 -48.34 -23.11
C PRO A 391 15.36 -48.46 -23.08
N LEU A 392 16.03 -47.36 -23.45
CA LEU A 392 17.48 -47.30 -23.64
C LEU A 392 18.32 -47.46 -22.34
N PHE A 393 17.68 -47.48 -21.16
CA PHE A 393 18.33 -47.60 -19.85
C PHE A 393 17.47 -48.36 -18.85
#